data_AF-A0A9D6UFJ3-F1
#
_entry.id   AF-A0A9D6UFJ3-F1
#
_cell.length_a   1.000
_cell.length_b   1.000
_cell.length_c   1.000
_cell.angle_alpha   90.00
_cell.angle_beta   90.00
_cell.angle_gamma   90.00
#
_symmetry.space_group_name_H-M   'P 1'
#
loop_
_entity.id
_entity.type
_entity.pdbx_description
1 polymer ?
#
loop_
_entity_poly.entity_id
_entity_poly.type
_entity_poly.pdbx_seq_one_letter_code
_entity_poly.pdbx_strand_id
1 'polypeptide(L)'
;IQALDLVGRKLPRDGGRAIMAYFKDTAELLAPFESDDAMKSFAAPVKAALDDLQKATMWLMQNAMTKPDNAGAASYDYMHLFGRVALGVMWVKIAQAAMAIKAQEPERAGLMDAKLLTARFYMERMLPETRLRLTRLSTGADTMMSLPEEMF
;
A
#
# COMPACT_ATOMS: atom_id res chain seq x y z
N ILE A 1 7.40 -17.51 2.19
CA ILE A 1 6.12 -18.28 2.26
C ILE A 1 4.91 -17.37 2.17
N GLN A 2 4.63 -16.48 3.14
CA GLN A 2 3.40 -15.65 3.14
C GLN A 2 3.28 -14.76 1.88
N ALA A 3 4.38 -14.17 1.43
CA ALA A 3 4.42 -13.37 0.21
C ALA A 3 4.04 -14.19 -1.05
N LEU A 4 4.56 -15.42 -1.15
CA LEU A 4 4.26 -16.33 -2.25
C LEU A 4 2.80 -16.80 -2.21
N ASP A 5 2.26 -17.08 -1.03
CA ASP A 5 0.83 -17.40 -0.87
C ASP A 5 -0.05 -16.21 -1.27
N LEU A 6 0.32 -14.99 -0.86
CA LEU A 6 -0.39 -13.76 -1.24
C LEU A 6 -0.45 -13.61 -2.77
N VAL A 7 0.68 -13.66 -3.46
CA VAL A 7 0.73 -13.46 -4.92
C VAL A 7 0.21 -14.66 -5.69
N GLY A 8 0.62 -15.88 -5.34
CA GLY A 8 0.32 -17.09 -6.10
C GLY A 8 -1.06 -17.68 -5.82
N ARG A 9 -1.65 -17.43 -4.64
CA ARG A 9 -2.93 -18.03 -4.25
C ARG A 9 -4.02 -17.04 -3.89
N LYS A 10 -3.73 -15.96 -3.15
CA LYS A 10 -4.77 -15.03 -2.68
C LYS A 10 -5.14 -14.00 -3.75
N LEU A 11 -4.16 -13.46 -4.45
CA LEU A 11 -4.34 -12.43 -5.45
C LEU A 11 -5.23 -12.88 -6.64
N PRO A 12 -5.01 -14.05 -7.28
CA PRO A 12 -5.85 -14.49 -8.39
C PRO A 12 -7.17 -15.13 -7.96
N ARG A 13 -7.38 -15.39 -6.66
CA ARG A 13 -8.56 -16.11 -6.15
C ARG A 13 -9.85 -15.40 -6.56
N ASP A 14 -10.82 -16.19 -7.01
CA ASP A 14 -12.13 -15.72 -7.50
C ASP A 14 -11.98 -14.60 -8.55
N GLY A 15 -10.99 -14.71 -9.44
CA GLY A 15 -10.72 -13.71 -10.48
C GLY A 15 -10.20 -12.38 -9.94
N GLY A 16 -9.54 -12.36 -8.77
CA GLY A 16 -9.03 -11.14 -8.16
C GLY A 16 -10.11 -10.27 -7.49
N ARG A 17 -11.31 -10.82 -7.26
CA ARG A 17 -12.42 -10.10 -6.64
C ARG A 17 -12.03 -9.35 -5.35
N ALA A 18 -11.22 -9.97 -4.49
CA ALA A 18 -10.82 -9.38 -3.22
C ALA A 18 -9.94 -8.12 -3.40
N ILE A 19 -8.96 -8.14 -4.30
CA ILE A 19 -8.10 -6.99 -4.54
C ILE A 19 -8.87 -5.85 -5.23
N MET A 20 -9.77 -6.17 -6.14
CA MET A 20 -10.63 -5.18 -6.80
C MET A 20 -11.58 -4.51 -5.80
N ALA A 21 -12.17 -5.29 -4.88
CA ALA A 21 -12.97 -4.74 -3.79
C ALA A 21 -12.13 -3.82 -2.89
N TYR A 22 -10.94 -4.25 -2.49
CA TYR A 22 -10.04 -3.41 -1.68
C TYR A 22 -9.69 -2.08 -2.35
N PHE A 23 -9.42 -2.08 -3.67
CA PHE A 23 -9.18 -0.85 -4.43
C PHE A 23 -10.39 0.07 -4.43
N LYS A 24 -11.57 -0.48 -4.69
CA LYS A 24 -12.82 0.27 -4.69
C LYS A 24 -13.08 0.89 -3.31
N ASP A 25 -13.08 0.07 -2.26
CA ASP A 25 -13.37 0.51 -0.90
C ASP A 25 -12.37 1.58 -0.42
N THR A 26 -11.10 1.45 -0.80
CA THR A 26 -10.08 2.44 -0.47
C THR A 26 -10.29 3.74 -1.24
N ALA A 27 -10.61 3.68 -2.54
CA ALA A 27 -10.90 4.87 -3.33
C ALA A 27 -12.15 5.61 -2.81
N GLU A 28 -13.21 4.87 -2.48
CA GLU A 28 -14.45 5.41 -1.90
C GLU A 28 -14.21 6.05 -0.53
N LEU A 29 -13.37 5.45 0.32
CA LEU A 29 -12.99 6.04 1.60
C LEU A 29 -12.25 7.37 1.43
N LEU A 30 -11.38 7.49 0.42
CA LEU A 30 -10.56 8.68 0.22
C LEU A 30 -11.29 9.81 -0.50
N ALA A 31 -12.31 9.49 -1.31
CA ALA A 31 -13.00 10.46 -2.16
C ALA A 31 -13.55 11.69 -1.42
N PRO A 32 -14.16 11.57 -0.21
CA PRO A 32 -14.66 12.75 0.52
C PRO A 32 -13.55 13.72 0.96
N PHE A 33 -12.30 13.26 1.04
CA PHE A 33 -11.18 14.06 1.54
C PHE A 33 -10.40 14.79 0.45
N GLU A 34 -10.80 14.67 -0.82
CA GLU A 34 -10.12 15.37 -1.92
C GLU A 34 -10.24 16.90 -1.82
N SER A 35 -11.35 17.38 -1.26
CA SER A 35 -11.67 18.80 -1.02
C SER A 35 -11.59 19.22 0.44
N ASP A 36 -11.22 18.31 1.36
CA ASP A 36 -11.05 18.61 2.78
C ASP A 36 -9.58 18.96 3.07
N ASP A 37 -9.27 20.25 3.20
CA ASP A 37 -7.90 20.74 3.43
C ASP A 37 -7.26 20.17 4.70
N ALA A 38 -8.04 19.86 5.74
CA ALA A 38 -7.51 19.27 6.96
C ALA A 38 -7.08 17.81 6.72
N MET A 39 -7.90 17.04 5.98
CA MET A 39 -7.64 15.63 5.69
C MET A 39 -6.73 15.38 4.49
N LYS A 40 -6.59 16.35 3.59
CA LYS A 40 -5.84 16.23 2.33
C LYS A 40 -4.40 15.76 2.53
N SER A 41 -3.74 16.26 3.58
CA SER A 41 -2.35 15.86 3.90
C SER A 41 -2.19 14.40 4.34
N PHE A 42 -3.30 13.72 4.67
CA PHE A 42 -3.32 12.28 4.98
C PHE A 42 -3.86 11.47 3.79
N ALA A 43 -4.92 11.95 3.13
CA ALA A 43 -5.60 11.20 2.08
C ALA A 43 -4.80 11.17 0.76
N ALA A 44 -4.21 12.29 0.34
CA ALA A 44 -3.51 12.37 -0.95
C ALA A 44 -2.28 11.43 -1.05
N PRO A 45 -1.43 11.30 -0.01
CA PRO A 45 -0.35 10.31 -0.02
C PRO A 45 -0.86 8.87 -0.14
N VAL A 46 -1.96 8.52 0.53
CA VAL A 46 -2.56 7.18 0.44
C VAL A 46 -3.17 6.92 -0.94
N LYS A 47 -3.75 7.94 -1.58
CA LYS A 47 -4.22 7.83 -2.97
C LYS A 47 -3.05 7.51 -3.92
N ALA A 48 -1.94 8.22 -3.80
CA ALA A 48 -0.74 7.92 -4.60
C ALA A 48 -0.17 6.52 -4.33
N ALA A 49 -0.18 6.08 -3.06
CA ALA A 49 0.25 4.75 -2.68
C ALA A 49 -0.70 3.64 -3.18
N LEU A 50 -2.00 3.92 -3.24
CA LEU A 50 -3.00 3.04 -3.86
C LEU A 50 -2.73 2.86 -5.35
N ASP A 51 -2.39 3.94 -6.06
CA ASP A 51 -2.00 3.88 -7.47
C ASP A 51 -0.74 3.02 -7.67
N ASP A 52 0.24 3.12 -6.76
CA ASP A 52 1.43 2.26 -6.79
C ASP A 52 1.05 0.77 -6.63
N LEU A 53 0.12 0.45 -5.72
CA LEU A 53 -0.35 -0.93 -5.49
C LEU A 53 -1.14 -1.46 -6.69
N GLN A 54 -1.96 -0.63 -7.33
CA GLN A 54 -2.67 -0.99 -8.56
C GLN A 54 -1.69 -1.31 -9.68
N LYS A 55 -0.66 -0.47 -9.88
CA LYS A 55 0.40 -0.71 -10.88
C LYS A 55 1.16 -2.00 -10.59
N ALA A 56 1.53 -2.25 -9.33
CA ALA A 56 2.20 -3.48 -8.94
C ALA A 56 1.33 -4.73 -9.19
N THR A 57 0.05 -4.63 -8.90
CA THR A 57 -0.93 -5.71 -9.15
C THR A 57 -1.08 -6.00 -10.63
N MET A 58 -1.21 -4.96 -11.46
CA MET A 58 -1.29 -5.10 -12.91
C MET A 58 0.00 -5.71 -13.49
N TRP A 59 1.16 -5.26 -13.01
CA TRP A 59 2.44 -5.82 -13.44
C TRP A 59 2.52 -7.32 -13.14
N LEU A 60 2.13 -7.73 -11.93
CA LEU A 60 2.06 -9.15 -11.55
C LEU A 60 1.11 -9.93 -12.47
N MET A 61 -0.10 -9.43 -12.71
CA MET A 61 -1.07 -10.11 -13.58
C MET A 61 -0.54 -10.32 -15.01
N GLN A 62 0.23 -9.36 -15.53
CA GLN A 62 0.77 -9.41 -16.89
C GLN A 62 2.02 -10.29 -17.00
N ASN A 63 2.89 -10.30 -15.98
CA ASN A 63 4.23 -10.87 -16.09
C ASN A 63 4.42 -12.17 -15.29
N ALA A 64 3.60 -12.44 -14.27
CA ALA A 64 3.73 -13.63 -13.44
C ALA A 64 3.17 -14.89 -14.10
N MET A 65 2.15 -14.74 -14.97
CA MET A 65 1.54 -15.86 -15.69
C MET A 65 2.44 -16.41 -16.79
N THR A 66 3.23 -15.54 -17.43
CA THR A 66 4.14 -15.91 -18.53
C THR A 66 5.50 -16.37 -18.02
N LYS A 67 5.97 -15.83 -16.88
CA LYS A 67 7.23 -16.22 -16.25
C LYS A 67 7.05 -16.38 -14.73
N PRO A 68 6.87 -17.61 -14.23
CA PRO A 68 6.61 -17.87 -12.81
C PRO A 68 7.66 -17.30 -11.85
N ASP A 69 8.94 -17.21 -12.26
CA ASP A 69 10.00 -16.61 -11.46
C ASP A 69 9.72 -15.15 -11.13
N ASN A 70 9.01 -14.41 -12.00
CA ASN A 70 8.58 -13.04 -11.72
C ASN A 70 7.63 -12.99 -10.53
N ALA A 71 6.74 -13.98 -10.37
CA ALA A 71 5.87 -14.07 -9.20
C ALA A 71 6.70 -14.22 -7.92
N GLY A 72 7.72 -15.07 -7.96
CA GLY A 72 8.65 -15.30 -6.85
C GLY A 72 9.41 -14.04 -6.47
N ALA A 73 10.09 -13.46 -7.46
CA ALA A 73 10.87 -12.23 -7.38
C ALA A 73 10.10 -11.04 -6.79
N ALA A 74 8.88 -10.82 -7.30
CA ALA A 74 8.04 -9.69 -6.93
C ALA A 74 7.33 -9.85 -5.59
N SER A 75 7.12 -11.09 -5.14
CA SER A 75 6.16 -11.39 -4.06
C SER A 75 6.41 -10.62 -2.77
N TYR A 76 7.67 -10.49 -2.36
CA TYR A 76 8.03 -9.85 -1.09
C TYR A 76 7.80 -8.34 -1.12
N ASP A 77 8.22 -7.69 -2.21
CA ASP A 77 7.99 -6.27 -2.41
C ASP A 77 6.49 -5.96 -2.53
N TYR A 78 5.72 -6.82 -3.23
CA TYR A 78 4.26 -6.69 -3.29
C TYR A 78 3.60 -6.77 -1.91
N MET A 79 3.94 -7.78 -1.12
CA MET A 79 3.34 -8.00 0.21
C MET A 79 3.53 -6.79 1.12
N HIS A 80 4.72 -6.22 1.14
CA HIS A 80 4.98 -5.03 1.94
C HIS A 80 4.38 -3.77 1.35
N LEU A 81 4.39 -3.60 0.02
CA LEU A 81 3.74 -2.47 -0.64
C LEU A 81 2.27 -2.44 -0.22
N PHE A 82 1.57 -3.57 -0.33
CA PHE A 82 0.21 -3.73 0.16
C PHE A 82 0.11 -3.35 1.64
N GLY A 83 0.95 -3.92 2.50
CA GLY A 83 0.94 -3.62 3.93
C GLY A 83 1.11 -2.13 4.26
N ARG A 84 1.92 -1.40 3.49
CA ARG A 84 2.09 0.05 3.63
C ARG A 84 0.83 0.82 3.25
N VAL A 85 0.19 0.45 2.14
CA VAL A 85 -1.11 1.03 1.75
C VAL A 85 -2.15 0.76 2.83
N ALA A 86 -2.27 -0.48 3.30
CA ALA A 86 -3.23 -0.84 4.34
C ALA A 86 -3.05 -0.05 5.65
N LEU A 87 -1.80 0.13 6.09
CA LEU A 87 -1.49 0.98 7.24
C LEU A 87 -1.80 2.46 6.98
N GLY A 88 -1.50 2.97 5.77
CA GLY A 88 -1.87 4.33 5.36
C GLY A 88 -3.38 4.56 5.43
N VAL A 89 -4.18 3.63 4.92
CA VAL A 89 -5.64 3.65 5.01
C VAL A 89 -6.11 3.70 6.47
N MET A 90 -5.49 2.93 7.36
CA MET A 90 -5.81 3.01 8.80
C MET A 90 -5.42 4.35 9.40
N TRP A 91 -4.29 4.94 9.01
CA TRP A 91 -3.90 6.27 9.49
C TRP A 91 -4.85 7.38 9.03
N VAL A 92 -5.43 7.27 7.83
CA VAL A 92 -6.50 8.19 7.38
C VAL A 92 -7.72 8.07 8.31
N LYS A 93 -8.18 6.84 8.61
CA LYS A 93 -9.30 6.63 9.53
C LYS A 93 -9.01 7.16 10.95
N ILE A 94 -7.79 6.94 11.43
CA ILE A 94 -7.34 7.44 12.73
C ILE A 94 -7.29 8.97 12.74
N ALA A 95 -6.77 9.60 11.69
CA ALA A 95 -6.70 11.06 11.58
C ALA A 95 -8.10 11.69 11.59
N GLN A 96 -9.04 11.13 10.82
CA GLN A 96 -10.43 11.58 10.82
C GLN A 96 -11.05 11.49 12.23
N ALA A 97 -10.90 10.35 12.90
CA ALA A 97 -11.40 10.15 14.25
C ALA A 97 -10.72 11.11 15.26
N ALA A 98 -9.41 11.33 15.13
CA ALA A 98 -8.66 12.21 16.01
C ALA A 98 -9.10 13.68 15.87
N MET A 99 -9.39 14.13 14.64
CA MET A 99 -9.95 15.47 14.42
C MET A 99 -11.34 15.62 15.04
N ALA A 100 -12.21 14.62 14.88
CA ALA A 100 -13.55 14.64 15.46
C ALA A 100 -13.50 14.69 16.99
N ILE A 101 -12.68 13.83 17.62
CA ILE A 101 -12.50 13.82 19.08
C ILE A 101 -11.91 15.15 19.55
N LYS A 102 -10.88 15.68 18.88
CA LYS A 102 -10.27 16.97 19.25
C LYS A 102 -11.27 18.13 19.24
N ALA A 103 -12.25 18.11 18.32
CA ALA A 103 -13.28 19.14 18.24
C ALA A 103 -14.34 19.04 19.35
N GLN A 104 -14.56 17.84 19.90
CA GLN A 104 -15.62 17.57 20.89
C GLN A 104 -15.10 17.47 22.33
N GLU A 105 -13.84 17.06 22.52
CA GLU A 105 -13.22 16.74 23.80
C GLU A 105 -11.90 17.52 23.96
N PRO A 106 -11.95 18.83 24.33
CA PRO A 106 -10.77 19.70 24.43
C PRO A 106 -9.68 19.17 25.37
N GLU A 107 -10.05 18.46 26.43
CA GLU A 107 -9.14 17.82 27.38
C GLU A 107 -8.30 16.70 26.76
N ARG A 108 -8.74 16.13 25.63
CA ARG A 108 -7.99 15.11 24.87
C ARG A 108 -7.22 15.68 23.68
N ALA A 109 -7.27 17.00 23.46
CA ALA A 109 -6.66 17.64 22.29
C ALA A 109 -5.17 17.30 22.13
N GLY A 110 -4.38 17.33 23.21
CA GLY A 110 -2.96 17.00 23.15
C GLY A 110 -2.67 15.55 22.75
N LEU A 111 -3.50 14.59 23.18
CA LEU A 111 -3.39 13.19 22.77
C LEU A 111 -3.75 13.01 21.28
N MET A 112 -4.77 13.74 20.80
CA MET A 112 -5.16 13.69 19.39
C MET A 112 -4.10 14.35 18.49
N ASP A 113 -3.45 15.41 18.95
CA ASP A 113 -2.33 16.04 18.25
C ASP A 113 -1.15 15.08 18.06
N ALA A 114 -0.83 14.27 19.07
CA ALA A 114 0.17 13.22 18.93
C ALA A 114 -0.21 12.17 17.86
N LYS A 115 -1.50 11.79 17.78
CA LYS A 115 -1.99 10.86 16.74
C LYS A 115 -1.87 11.46 15.34
N LEU A 116 -2.28 12.72 15.17
CA LEU A 116 -2.20 13.44 13.89
C LEU A 116 -0.75 13.62 13.45
N LEU A 117 0.16 13.96 14.37
CA LEU A 117 1.59 14.06 14.06
C LEU A 117 2.18 12.72 13.66
N THR A 118 1.82 11.63 14.34
CA THR A 118 2.28 10.28 13.99
C THR A 118 1.76 9.84 12.63
N ALA A 119 0.49 10.14 12.32
CA ALA A 119 -0.09 9.89 11.01
C ALA A 119 0.68 10.65 9.92
N ARG A 120 0.99 11.93 10.15
CA ARG A 120 1.76 12.76 9.22
C ARG A 120 3.16 12.19 8.99
N PHE A 121 3.86 11.81 10.06
CA PHE A 121 5.15 11.13 9.95
C PHE A 121 5.06 9.87 9.09
N TYR A 122 4.02 9.06 9.28
CA TYR A 122 3.83 7.86 8.46
C TYR A 122 3.67 8.21 6.97
N MET A 123 2.83 9.19 6.64
CA MET A 123 2.61 9.63 5.26
C MET A 123 3.87 10.17 4.60
N GLU A 124 4.68 10.92 5.34
CA GLU A 124 5.85 11.62 4.80
C GLU A 124 7.11 10.76 4.78
N ARG A 125 7.26 9.82 5.73
CA ARG A 125 8.52 9.10 5.96
C ARG A 125 8.43 7.60 5.67
N MET A 126 7.28 6.99 5.86
CA MET A 126 7.11 5.53 5.75
C MET A 126 6.38 5.13 4.46
N LEU A 127 5.30 5.84 4.14
CA LEU A 127 4.46 5.51 2.98
C LEU A 127 5.18 5.65 1.62
N PRO A 128 6.13 6.58 1.39
CA PRO A 128 6.84 6.68 0.11
C PRO A 128 7.63 5.42 -0.27
N GLU A 129 7.85 4.51 0.67
CA GLU A 129 8.43 3.20 0.41
C GLU A 129 7.61 2.37 -0.59
N THR A 130 6.30 2.65 -0.80
CA THR A 130 5.51 2.00 -1.85
C THR A 130 6.13 2.18 -3.24
N ARG A 131 6.69 3.35 -3.51
CA ARG A 131 7.28 3.69 -4.80
C ARG A 131 8.61 2.95 -5.03
N LEU A 132 9.42 2.82 -3.97
CA LEU A 132 10.62 1.98 -3.96
C LEU A 132 10.26 0.52 -4.27
N ARG A 133 9.24 0.00 -3.59
CA ARG A 133 8.81 -1.40 -3.72
C ARG A 133 8.21 -1.69 -5.09
N LEU A 134 7.42 -0.76 -5.64
CA LEU A 134 6.94 -0.84 -7.02
C LEU A 134 8.11 -0.92 -7.99
N THR A 135 9.12 -0.06 -7.82
CA THR A 135 10.30 -0.03 -8.69
C THR A 135 11.04 -1.38 -8.69
N ARG A 136 11.31 -1.94 -7.51
CA ARG A 136 11.96 -3.26 -7.35
C ARG A 136 11.12 -4.39 -7.92
N LEU A 137 9.83 -4.41 -7.61
CA LEU A 137 8.90 -5.42 -8.10
C LEU A 137 8.86 -5.45 -9.63
N SER A 138 8.83 -4.28 -10.26
CA SER A 138 8.70 -4.15 -11.70
C SER A 138 9.96 -4.52 -12.49
N THR A 139 11.10 -4.76 -11.84
CA THR A 139 12.30 -5.26 -12.55
C THR A 139 12.22 -6.74 -12.92
N GLY A 140 11.30 -7.49 -12.31
CA GLY A 140 11.18 -8.92 -12.50
C GLY A 140 12.39 -9.73 -12.01
N ALA A 141 12.46 -10.98 -12.46
CA ALA A 141 13.40 -11.96 -11.95
C ALA A 141 14.74 -12.00 -12.71
N ASP A 142 14.84 -11.36 -13.87
CA ASP A 142 15.94 -11.57 -14.82
C ASP A 142 17.31 -11.41 -14.17
N THR A 143 17.56 -10.29 -13.48
CA THR A 143 18.84 -10.03 -12.83
C THR A 143 19.16 -11.01 -11.69
N MET A 144 18.13 -11.51 -10.99
CA MET A 144 18.31 -12.45 -9.88
C MET A 144 18.53 -13.89 -10.35
N MET A 145 17.99 -14.24 -11.52
CA MET A 145 18.05 -15.59 -12.09
C MET A 145 19.11 -15.76 -13.17
N SER A 146 19.84 -14.68 -13.53
CA SER A 146 20.88 -14.72 -14.57
C SER A 146 22.25 -15.16 -14.07
N LEU A 147 22.51 -15.10 -12.76
CA LEU A 147 23.80 -15.53 -12.20
C LEU A 147 23.80 -17.07 -12.09
N PRO A 148 24.77 -17.77 -12.71
CA PRO A 148 24.90 -19.21 -12.55
C PRO A 148 25.26 -19.61 -11.12
N GLU A 149 24.86 -20.82 -10.71
CA GLU A 149 25.05 -21.33 -9.34
C GLU A 149 26.54 -21.36 -8.94
N GLU A 150 27.43 -21.70 -9.87
CA GLU A 150 28.88 -21.78 -9.64
C GLU A 150 29.54 -20.43 -9.32
N MET A 151 28.82 -19.31 -9.48
CA MET A 151 29.31 -17.96 -9.18
C MET A 151 28.84 -17.42 -7.82
N PHE A 152 28.15 -18.22 -7.00
CA PHE A 152 27.66 -17.85 -5.66
C PHE A 152 28.57 -18.31 -4.51
#